data_AF-A0A6J6DZ41-F1
#
_entry.id   AF-A0A6J6DZ41-F1
#
_cell.length_a   1.000
_cell.length_b   1.000
_cell.length_c   1.000
_cell.angle_alpha   90.00
_cell.angle_beta   90.00
_cell.angle_gamma   90.00
#
_symmetry.space_group_name_H-M   'P 1'
#
loop_
_entity.id
_entity.type
_entity.pdbx_description
1 polymer ?
#
loop_
_entity_poly.entity_id
_entity_poly.type
_entity_poly.pdbx_seq_one_letter_code
_entity_poly.pdbx_strand_id
1 'polypeptide(L)' 'MSGAYAYGTETLPNGERRRTFDLAFELVAAADLGRLVSATYSLDRFEEAITHAANAGGRGAVRIAFDLRNEKERNRA' A
#
# COMPACT_ATOMS: atom_id res chain seq x y z
N MET A 1 0.60 -21.63 11.42
CA MET A 1 -0.20 -20.82 10.48
C MET A 1 0.76 -20.27 9.45
N SER A 2 0.80 -20.85 8.25
CA SER A 2 1.68 -20.37 7.17
C SER A 2 0.95 -19.23 6.48
N GLY A 3 1.42 -17.98 6.63
CA GLY A 3 0.92 -16.90 5.80
C GLY A 3 1.26 -17.24 4.36
N ALA A 4 0.25 -17.43 3.51
CA ALA A 4 0.47 -17.52 2.07
C ALA A 4 0.87 -16.13 1.60
N TYR A 5 2.18 -15.85 1.60
CA TYR A 5 2.71 -14.74 0.83
C TYR A 5 2.20 -14.94 -0.60
N ALA A 6 1.63 -13.91 -1.21
CA ALA A 6 0.90 -13.97 -2.48
C ALA A 6 1.79 -14.28 -3.71
N TYR A 7 2.84 -15.08 -3.52
CA TYR A 7 3.71 -15.67 -4.54
C TYR A 7 3.11 -16.92 -5.22
N GLY A 8 1.90 -17.34 -4.80
CA GLY A 8 1.18 -18.45 -5.39
C GLY A 8 0.73 -18.22 -6.83
N THR A 9 0.22 -19.28 -7.46
CA THR A 9 -0.47 -19.22 -8.75
C THR A 9 -1.80 -19.93 -8.60
N GLU A 10 -2.88 -19.22 -8.85
CA GLU A 10 -4.24 -19.73 -8.83
C GLU A 10 -4.62 -20.29 -10.20
N THR A 11 -5.42 -21.35 -10.22
CA THR A 11 -6.10 -21.82 -11.43
C THR A 11 -7.54 -21.30 -11.38
N LEU A 12 -7.91 -20.45 -12.32
CA LEU A 12 -9.24 -19.87 -12.43
C LEU A 12 -10.24 -20.87 -13.03
N PRO A 13 -11.56 -20.67 -12.87
CA PRO A 13 -12.59 -21.58 -13.41
C PRO A 13 -12.53 -21.80 -14.93
N ASN A 14 -11.97 -20.85 -15.68
CA ASN A 14 -11.75 -20.94 -17.13
C ASN A 14 -10.47 -21.74 -17.51
N GLY A 15 -9.74 -22.29 -16.53
CA GLY A 15 -8.48 -23.01 -16.70
C GLY A 15 -7.23 -22.11 -16.78
N GLU A 16 -7.40 -20.79 -16.75
CA GLU A 16 -6.29 -19.83 -16.77
C GLU A 16 -5.48 -19.90 -15.47
N ARG A 17 -4.16 -19.75 -15.58
CA ARG A 17 -3.26 -19.69 -14.43
C ARG A 17 -2.78 -18.26 -14.22
N ARG A 18 -3.04 -17.71 -13.03
CA ARG A 18 -2.73 -16.32 -12.67
C ARG A 18 -1.97 -16.25 -11.36
N ARG A 19 -1.02 -15.33 -11.23
CA ARG A 19 -0.32 -15.14 -9.95
C ARG A 19 -1.30 -14.58 -8.93
N THR A 20 -1.29 -15.11 -7.71
CA THR A 20 -2.15 -14.65 -6.62
C THR A 20 -1.97 -13.15 -6.36
N PHE A 21 -0.73 -12.63 -6.52
CA PHE A 21 -0.44 -11.20 -6.40
C PHE A 21 -1.16 -10.33 -7.44
N ASP A 22 -1.24 -10.78 -8.69
CA ASP A 22 -1.90 -10.01 -9.76
C ASP A 22 -3.41 -9.93 -9.48
N LEU A 23 -4.01 -11.04 -9.04
CA LEU A 23 -5.41 -11.09 -8.62
C LEU A 23 -5.68 -10.18 -7.40
N ALA A 24 -4.76 -10.15 -6.44
CA ALA A 24 -4.86 -9.25 -5.29
C ALA A 24 -4.79 -7.78 -5.70
N PHE A 25 -3.94 -7.43 -6.67
CA PHE A 25 -3.86 -6.06 -7.21
C PHE A 25 -5.11 -5.64 -7.96
N GLU A 26 -5.69 -6.54 -8.76
CA GLU A 26 -6.98 -6.30 -9.41
C GLU A 26 -8.10 -6.07 -8.38
N LEU A 27 -8.12 -6.87 -7.31
CA LEU A 27 -9.06 -6.70 -6.21
C LEU A 27 -8.89 -5.35 -5.50
N VAL A 28 -7.65 -4.94 -5.22
CA VAL A 28 -7.33 -3.65 -4.61
C VAL A 28 -7.87 -2.49 -5.45
N ALA A 29 -7.71 -2.55 -6.77
CA ALA A 29 -8.23 -1.55 -7.70
C ALA A 29 -9.76 -1.57 -7.74
N ALA A 30 -10.38 -2.74 -7.87
CA ALA A 30 -11.83 -2.90 -7.94
C ALA A 30 -12.55 -2.43 -6.66
N ALA A 31 -11.93 -2.61 -5.49
CA ALA A 31 -12.48 -2.19 -4.21
C ALA A 31 -12.10 -0.74 -3.82
N ASP A 32 -11.37 -0.03 -4.68
CA ASP A 32 -10.82 1.31 -4.44
C ASP A 32 -10.15 1.42 -3.05
N LEU A 33 -9.25 0.48 -2.74
CA LEU A 33 -8.58 0.49 -1.43
C LEU A 33 -7.51 1.58 -1.32
N GLY A 34 -7.21 2.29 -2.42
CA GLY A 34 -6.35 3.47 -2.42
C GLY A 34 -6.88 4.57 -1.50
N ARG A 35 -8.21 4.70 -1.37
CA ARG A 35 -8.85 5.67 -0.45
C ARG A 35 -8.52 5.47 1.02
N LEU A 36 -7.94 4.33 1.39
CA LEU A 36 -7.49 4.07 2.76
C LEU A 36 -6.19 4.81 3.10
N VAL A 37 -5.46 5.32 2.10
CA VAL A 37 -4.34 6.22 2.32
C VAL A 37 -4.88 7.60 2.66
N SER A 38 -4.74 8.00 3.92
CA SER A 38 -5.30 9.25 4.43
C SER A 38 -4.34 10.44 4.33
N ALA A 39 -3.03 10.19 4.24
CA ALA A 39 -2.03 11.21 4.03
C ALA A 39 -0.76 10.64 3.36
N THR A 40 -0.07 11.50 2.63
CA THR A 40 1.27 11.22 2.10
C THR A 40 2.29 12.22 2.62
N TYR A 41 3.51 11.75 2.86
CA TYR A 41 4.63 12.55 3.34
C TYR A 41 5.85 12.35 2.44
N SER A 42 6.70 13.37 2.31
CA SER A 42 8.06 13.16 1.81
C SER A 42 8.92 12.42 2.85
N LEU A 43 10.04 11.85 2.43
CA LEU A 43 10.82 10.98 3.32
C LEU A 43 11.52 11.76 4.45
N ASP A 44 11.92 12.99 4.20
CA ASP A 44 12.48 13.93 5.18
C ASP A 44 11.51 14.25 6.34
N ARG A 45 10.20 14.09 6.12
CA ARG A 45 9.15 14.28 7.14
C ARG A 45 8.77 12.98 7.86
N PHE A 46 9.69 12.02 7.96
CA PHE A 46 9.41 10.72 8.56
C PHE A 46 8.94 10.81 10.02
N GLU A 47 9.47 11.73 10.82
CA GLU A 47 9.03 11.91 12.21
C GLU A 47 7.55 12.30 12.28
N GLU A 48 7.14 13.29 11.50
CA GLU A 48 5.74 13.72 11.42
C GLU A 48 4.82 12.61 10.90
N ALA A 49 5.27 11.86 9.89
CA ALA A 49 4.53 10.74 9.34
C ALA A 49 4.29 9.64 10.39
N ILE A 50 5.33 9.30 11.17
CA ILE A 50 5.26 8.32 12.25
C ILE A 50 4.36 8.82 13.39
N THR A 51 4.51 10.08 13.80
CA THR A 51 3.66 10.68 14.83
C THR A 51 2.20 10.72 14.40
N HIS A 52 1.89 11.07 13.15
CA HIS A 52 0.53 11.01 12.62
C HIS A 52 0.01 9.57 12.65
N ALA A 53 0.76 8.61 12.13
CA ALA A 53 0.35 7.21 12.13
C ALA A 53 0.08 6.67 13.55
N ALA A 54 0.91 7.04 14.54
CA ALA A 54 0.74 6.62 15.92
C ALA A 54 -0.49 7.24 16.61
N ASN A 55 -0.85 8.48 16.26
CA ASN A 55 -1.95 9.22 16.89
C ASN A 55 -3.27 9.18 16.11
N ALA A 56 -3.27 8.62 14.91
CA ALA A 56 -4.42 8.52 14.01
C ALA A 56 -5.69 7.90 14.62
N GLY A 57 -5.54 7.08 15.67
CA GLY A 57 -6.64 6.35 16.31
C GLY A 57 -7.34 5.36 15.36
N GLY A 58 -8.24 4.53 15.92
CA GLY A 58 -8.94 3.48 15.15
C GLY A 58 -10.03 3.96 14.18
N ARG A 59 -10.28 5.27 14.04
CA ARG A 59 -11.38 5.84 13.23
C ARG A 59 -10.95 6.91 12.22
N GLY A 60 -9.67 7.30 12.15
CA GLY A 60 -9.24 8.51 11.44
C GLY A 60 -8.18 8.32 10.35
N ALA A 61 -7.21 7.41 10.52
CA ALA A 61 -6.22 7.13 9.48
C ALA A 61 -6.07 5.62 9.32
N VAL A 62 -6.41 5.11 8.14
CA VAL A 62 -6.31 3.68 7.86
C VAL A 62 -4.90 3.33 7.37
N ARG A 63 -4.23 4.25 6.63
CA ARG A 63 -2.83 4.13 6.17
C ARG A 63 -2.17 5.49 5.93
N ILE A 64 -0.92 5.64 6.34
CA ILE A 64 -0.02 6.75 5.97
C ILE A 64 1.04 6.19 4.99
N ALA A 65 1.39 6.95 3.96
CA ALA A 65 2.38 6.54 2.95
C ALA A 65 3.46 7.60 2.72
N PHE A 66 4.63 7.17 2.26
CA PHE A 66 5.66 8.08 1.76
C PHE A 66 5.53 8.25 0.25
N ASP A 67 5.54 9.50 -0.24
CA ASP A 67 5.55 9.82 -1.65
C ASP A 67 6.97 10.06 -2.16
N LEU A 68 7.50 9.05 -2.86
CA LEU A 68 8.88 9.05 -3.36
C LEU A 68 9.04 9.70 -4.74
N ARG A 69 7.95 10.14 -5.40
CA ARG A 69 7.98 10.58 -6.81
C ARG A 69 8.99 11.71 -7.07
N ASN A 70 9.17 12.62 -6.11
CA ASN A 70 10.10 13.77 -6.20
C ASN A 70 11.24 13.70 -5.17
N GLU A 71 11.44 12.56 -4.53
CA GLU A 71 12.38 12.43 -3.41
C GLU A 71 13.84 12.63 -3.85
N LYS A 72 14.19 12.13 -5.04
CA LYS A 72 15.52 12.31 -5.63
C LYS A 72 15.85 13.76 -5.92
N GLU A 73 14.85 14.60 -6.20
CA GLU A 73 15.03 16.02 -6.48
C GLU A 73 15.25 16.80 -5.18
N ARG A 74 14.49 16.48 -4.12
CA ARG A 74 14.67 17.05 -2.78
C ARG A 74 16.06 16.78 -2.21
N ASN A 75 16.57 15.56 -2.35
CA ASN A 75 17.89 15.19 -1.83
C ASN A 75 19.07 15.84 -2.57
N ARG A 76 18.82 16.56 -3.68
CA ARG A 76 19.84 17.28 -4.45
C ARG A 76 19.85 18.79 -4.18
N ALA A 77 18.84 19.30 -3.47
CA ALA A 77 18.73 20.71 -3.07
C ALA A 77 19.42 20.93 -1.71
#